data_AF-A0A7W4EDU4-F1
#
_entry.id   AF-A0A7W4EDU4-F1
#
_cell.length_a   1.000
_cell.length_b   1.000
_cell.length_c   1.000
_cell.angle_alpha   90.00
_cell.angle_beta   90.00
_cell.angle_gamma   90.00
#
_symmetry.space_group_name_H-M   'P 1'
#
loop_
_entity.id
_entity.type
_entity.pdbx_description
1 polymer ?
#
loop_
_entity_poly.entity_id
_entity_poly.type
_entity_poly.pdbx_seq_one_letter_code
_entity_poly.pdbx_strand_id
1 'polypeptide(L)'
;MCNKNHYLGSTPELKTKKDPEHYNDAFCKSADRACKRYPELPYHHPGHMKDVMQAVSELVELLPGDGYQRVINPWQESLLVLAAAWHDAGFDEKAAQEYPTKEEYASALLLKDLEDNGIELDDSDKAFLDRAIKGTIMTGPPQRDTPEAKLLHYADMAYMTADWETFWRGAEAFHHEEHPDMSWEDFQQFEADFLPKYMKSLRNDFQSLGIAEDEIQKRLDTLKSHLKRIMEMSNPWLERQNNQ
;
A
#
# COMPACT_ATOMS: atom_id res chain seq x y z
N MET A 1 -17.54 1.24 -4.70
CA MET A 1 -17.32 2.14 -3.55
C MET A 1 -16.21 3.11 -3.95
N CYS A 2 -16.61 4.30 -4.39
CA CYS A 2 -15.72 5.39 -4.70
C CYS A 2 -16.43 6.63 -4.18
N ASN A 3 -15.92 7.24 -3.11
CA ASN A 3 -16.58 8.38 -2.52
C ASN A 3 -16.31 9.57 -3.44
N LYS A 4 -17.30 9.98 -4.23
CA LYS A 4 -17.19 11.09 -5.21
C LYS A 4 -16.72 12.42 -4.60
N ASN A 5 -16.66 12.51 -3.27
CA ASN A 5 -16.43 13.72 -2.51
C ASN A 5 -15.02 13.85 -1.90
N HIS A 6 -14.09 12.93 -2.11
CA HIS A 6 -12.72 13.08 -1.56
C HIS A 6 -11.72 13.72 -2.52
N TYR A 7 -12.10 13.94 -3.78
CA TYR A 7 -11.24 14.57 -4.79
C TYR A 7 -11.79 15.94 -5.14
N LEU A 8 -11.54 17.00 -4.37
CA LEU A 8 -11.86 18.36 -4.83
C LEU A 8 -11.23 19.44 -3.93
N GLY A 9 -9.92 19.64 -4.08
CA GLY A 9 -9.30 20.95 -3.91
C GLY A 9 -9.37 21.69 -5.24
N SER A 10 -10.36 22.57 -5.42
CA SER A 10 -10.59 23.29 -6.68
C SER A 10 -9.53 24.36 -6.93
N THR A 11 -8.69 24.16 -7.96
CA THR A 11 -8.02 25.25 -8.68
C THR A 11 -8.36 25.15 -10.17
N PRO A 12 -8.89 26.20 -10.80
CA PRO A 12 -9.16 26.21 -12.23
C PRO A 12 -7.85 26.39 -13.01
N GLU A 13 -7.85 25.87 -14.23
CA GLU A 13 -6.87 26.08 -15.31
C GLU A 13 -5.75 25.04 -15.47
N LEU A 14 -6.10 23.92 -16.12
CA LEU A 14 -5.47 23.43 -17.36
C LEU A 14 -6.13 22.08 -17.71
N LYS A 15 -7.18 22.11 -18.56
CA LYS A 15 -7.75 20.89 -19.14
C LYS A 15 -6.77 20.30 -20.15
N THR A 16 -5.81 19.54 -19.63
CA THR A 16 -5.00 18.62 -20.43
C THR A 16 -5.79 17.33 -20.64
N LYS A 17 -5.37 16.46 -21.58
CA LYS A 17 -5.92 15.10 -21.74
C LYS A 17 -5.79 14.22 -20.48
N LYS A 18 -5.07 14.69 -19.44
CA LYS A 18 -4.79 14.03 -18.17
C LYS A 18 -5.52 14.77 -17.04
N ASP A 19 -6.84 14.85 -17.16
CA ASP A 19 -7.72 15.49 -16.18
C ASP A 19 -8.31 14.41 -15.24
N PRO A 20 -7.95 14.40 -13.94
CA PRO A 20 -8.50 13.45 -12.96
C PRO A 20 -10.02 13.39 -12.96
N GLU A 21 -10.71 14.53 -13.15
CA GLU A 21 -12.18 14.57 -13.12
C GLU A 21 -12.79 13.79 -14.29
N HIS A 22 -12.10 13.76 -15.44
CA HIS A 22 -12.54 13.02 -16.62
C HIS A 22 -12.40 11.51 -16.44
N TYR A 23 -11.37 11.06 -15.73
CA TYR A 23 -11.08 9.63 -15.51
C TYR A 23 -11.70 9.07 -14.23
N ASN A 24 -12.20 9.92 -13.33
CA ASN A 24 -12.67 9.51 -12.00
C ASN A 24 -13.70 8.37 -12.08
N ASP A 25 -14.73 8.48 -12.93
CA ASP A 25 -15.73 7.42 -13.10
C ASP A 25 -15.13 6.10 -13.63
N ALA A 26 -14.16 6.20 -14.56
CA ALA A 26 -13.50 5.02 -15.13
C ALA A 26 -12.59 4.32 -14.10
N PHE A 27 -11.80 5.08 -13.34
CA PHE A 27 -10.94 4.55 -12.28
C PHE A 27 -11.76 3.98 -11.12
N CYS A 28 -12.85 4.64 -10.72
CA CYS A 28 -13.77 4.09 -9.73
C CYS A 28 -14.37 2.73 -10.17
N LYS A 29 -14.78 2.62 -11.44
CA LYS A 29 -15.27 1.35 -12.01
C LYS A 29 -14.17 0.28 -12.07
N SER A 30 -12.93 0.68 -12.36
CA SER A 30 -11.76 -0.22 -12.34
C SER A 30 -11.48 -0.72 -10.93
N ALA A 31 -11.46 0.15 -9.92
CA ALA A 31 -11.34 -0.24 -8.52
C ALA A 31 -12.47 -1.19 -8.07
N ASP A 32 -13.71 -0.97 -8.52
CA ASP A 32 -14.83 -1.88 -8.26
C ASP A 32 -14.65 -3.26 -8.92
N ARG A 33 -13.89 -3.35 -10.02
CA ARG A 33 -13.51 -4.63 -10.64
C ARG A 33 -12.33 -5.27 -9.91
N ALA A 34 -11.31 -4.48 -9.54
CA ALA A 34 -10.18 -4.94 -8.74
C ALA A 34 -10.65 -5.58 -7.42
N CYS A 35 -11.56 -4.91 -6.71
CA CYS A 35 -12.20 -5.39 -5.47
C CYS A 35 -12.78 -6.81 -5.58
N LYS A 36 -13.30 -7.20 -6.75
CA LYS A 36 -13.87 -8.55 -6.99
C LYS A 36 -12.82 -9.63 -7.24
N ARG A 37 -11.56 -9.22 -7.38
CA ARG A 37 -10.38 -10.08 -7.61
C ARG A 37 -9.58 -10.29 -6.33
N TYR A 38 -9.93 -9.60 -5.24
CA TYR A 38 -9.32 -9.84 -3.94
C TYR A 38 -9.93 -11.09 -3.30
N PRO A 39 -9.13 -11.91 -2.61
CA PRO A 39 -9.67 -13.02 -1.85
C PRO A 39 -10.26 -12.56 -0.51
N GLU A 40 -10.89 -13.48 0.21
CA GLU A 40 -11.42 -13.23 1.56
C GLU A 40 -10.45 -13.80 2.62
N LEU A 41 -9.14 -13.52 2.47
CA LEU A 41 -8.10 -13.94 3.41
C LEU A 41 -8.04 -13.02 4.64
N PRO A 42 -7.39 -13.43 5.75
CA PRO A 42 -7.32 -12.61 6.96
C PRO A 42 -6.73 -11.20 6.77
N TYR A 43 -5.73 -11.04 5.92
CA TYR A 43 -5.04 -9.78 5.63
C TYR A 43 -5.31 -9.31 4.19
N HIS A 44 -5.00 -10.13 3.17
CA HIS A 44 -5.17 -9.73 1.76
C HIS A 44 -6.64 -9.83 1.34
N HIS A 45 -7.45 -8.82 1.67
CA HIS A 45 -8.89 -8.78 1.42
C HIS A 45 -9.39 -7.41 0.93
N PRO A 46 -10.64 -7.27 0.44
CA PRO A 46 -11.15 -5.98 -0.03
C PRO A 46 -11.15 -4.82 0.99
N GLY A 47 -11.05 -5.10 2.29
CA GLY A 47 -10.79 -4.10 3.33
C GLY A 47 -9.41 -3.46 3.19
N HIS A 48 -8.34 -4.27 3.24
CA HIS A 48 -6.95 -3.89 2.95
C HIS A 48 -6.82 -3.03 1.69
N MET A 49 -7.42 -3.45 0.57
CA MET A 49 -7.46 -2.64 -0.66
C MET A 49 -7.91 -1.18 -0.40
N LYS A 50 -8.98 -0.99 0.39
CA LYS A 50 -9.51 0.35 0.70
C LYS A 50 -8.59 1.12 1.63
N ASP A 51 -8.02 0.44 2.62
CA ASP A 51 -7.10 1.04 3.58
C ASP A 51 -5.84 1.56 2.86
N VAL A 52 -5.29 0.78 1.92
CA VAL A 52 -4.14 1.18 1.10
C VAL A 52 -4.49 2.34 0.17
N MET A 53 -5.65 2.30 -0.50
CA MET A 53 -6.12 3.41 -1.34
C MET A 53 -6.22 4.73 -0.55
N GLN A 54 -6.72 4.67 0.69
CA GLN A 54 -6.80 5.83 1.57
C GLN A 54 -5.41 6.29 2.01
N ALA A 55 -4.57 5.36 2.47
CA ALA A 55 -3.23 5.66 2.96
C ALA A 55 -2.34 6.30 1.88
N VAL A 56 -2.51 5.95 0.61
CA VAL A 56 -1.85 6.64 -0.51
C VAL A 56 -2.14 8.14 -0.51
N SER A 57 -3.43 8.52 -0.43
CA SER A 57 -3.80 9.93 -0.42
C SER A 57 -3.26 10.66 0.81
N GLU A 58 -3.33 10.03 1.99
CA GLU A 58 -2.76 10.60 3.22
C GLU A 58 -1.25 10.78 3.14
N LEU A 59 -0.51 9.86 2.51
CA LEU A 59 0.94 9.99 2.32
C LEU A 59 1.30 11.08 1.30
N VAL A 60 0.50 11.24 0.24
CA VAL A 60 0.70 12.31 -0.75
C VAL A 60 0.53 13.69 -0.11
N GLU A 61 -0.37 13.85 0.84
CA GLU A 61 -0.56 15.10 1.60
C GLU A 61 0.66 15.50 2.45
N LEU A 62 1.53 14.55 2.81
CA LEU A 62 2.77 14.81 3.55
C LEU A 62 3.92 15.30 2.67
N LEU A 63 3.78 15.22 1.35
CA LEU A 63 4.81 15.64 0.40
C LEU A 63 4.90 17.17 0.35
N PRO A 64 6.09 17.75 0.14
CA PRO A 64 6.26 19.20 -0.02
C PRO A 64 5.39 19.74 -1.17
N GLY A 65 4.51 20.70 -0.85
CA GLY A 65 3.52 21.24 -1.78
C GLY A 65 3.85 22.62 -2.38
N ASP A 66 4.89 23.30 -1.90
CA ASP A 66 5.19 24.71 -2.16
C ASP A 66 6.28 24.98 -3.20
N GLY A 67 6.77 23.94 -3.89
CA GLY A 67 7.78 24.03 -4.95
C GLY A 67 7.22 24.04 -6.39
N TYR A 68 8.05 24.45 -7.35
CA TYR A 68 7.74 24.50 -8.79
C TYR A 68 7.39 23.13 -9.42
N GLN A 69 7.73 22.03 -8.74
CA GLN A 69 7.42 20.67 -9.17
C GLN A 69 7.10 19.82 -7.95
N ARG A 70 5.83 19.41 -7.82
CA ARG A 70 5.43 18.41 -6.82
C ARG A 70 6.07 17.07 -7.15
N VAL A 71 6.43 16.32 -6.12
CA VAL A 71 6.93 14.93 -6.25
C VAL A 71 5.87 14.05 -6.93
N ILE A 72 4.60 14.23 -6.54
CA ILE A 72 3.42 13.63 -7.16
C ILE A 72 2.45 14.75 -7.52
N ASN A 73 2.07 14.83 -8.80
CA ASN A 73 1.02 15.76 -9.24
C ASN A 73 -0.39 15.13 -9.11
N PRO A 74 -1.48 15.92 -9.20
CA PRO A 74 -2.84 15.38 -9.01
C PRO A 74 -3.25 14.24 -9.95
N TRP A 75 -2.71 14.22 -11.18
CA TRP A 75 -2.92 13.12 -12.11
C TRP A 75 -2.20 11.85 -11.66
N GLN A 76 -0.94 11.97 -11.24
CA GLN A 76 -0.16 10.86 -10.70
C GLN A 76 -0.75 10.34 -9.38
N GLU A 77 -1.33 11.19 -8.54
CA GLU A 77 -2.07 10.75 -7.36
C GLU A 77 -3.25 9.86 -7.75
N SER A 78 -4.01 10.24 -8.78
CA SER A 78 -5.13 9.42 -9.29
C SER A 78 -4.66 8.08 -9.83
N LEU A 79 -3.52 8.05 -10.55
CA LEU A 79 -2.88 6.82 -10.98
C LEU A 79 -2.40 5.98 -9.79
N LEU A 80 -1.84 6.60 -8.76
CA LEU A 80 -1.33 5.89 -7.59
C LEU A 80 -2.46 5.26 -6.78
N VAL A 81 -3.61 5.92 -6.66
CA VAL A 81 -4.81 5.32 -6.06
C VAL A 81 -5.35 4.17 -6.91
N LEU A 82 -5.27 4.28 -8.24
CA LEU A 82 -5.62 3.16 -9.12
C LEU A 82 -4.66 1.97 -8.92
N ALA A 83 -3.35 2.21 -8.84
CA ALA A 83 -2.36 1.18 -8.53
C ALA A 83 -2.64 0.53 -7.16
N ALA A 84 -2.96 1.33 -6.13
CA ALA A 84 -3.37 0.84 -4.82
C ALA A 84 -4.62 -0.04 -4.88
N ALA A 85 -5.60 0.27 -5.72
CA ALA A 85 -6.78 -0.57 -5.87
C ALA A 85 -6.45 -1.96 -6.45
N TRP A 86 -5.36 -2.10 -7.19
CA TRP A 86 -5.01 -3.31 -7.92
C TRP A 86 -3.83 -4.09 -7.31
N HIS A 87 -3.06 -3.54 -6.38
CA HIS A 87 -1.75 -4.08 -5.99
C HIS A 87 -1.74 -5.55 -5.56
N ASP A 88 -2.82 -6.03 -4.92
CA ASP A 88 -3.00 -7.45 -4.53
C ASP A 88 -4.17 -8.13 -5.26
N ALA A 89 -4.68 -7.53 -6.33
CA ALA A 89 -5.73 -8.17 -7.11
C ALA A 89 -5.25 -9.51 -7.68
N GLY A 90 -6.00 -10.58 -7.42
CA GLY A 90 -5.64 -11.93 -7.83
C GLY A 90 -4.56 -12.60 -6.97
N PHE A 91 -4.32 -12.11 -5.74
CA PHE A 91 -3.27 -12.59 -4.83
C PHE A 91 -3.21 -14.11 -4.63
N ASP A 92 -4.35 -14.79 -4.55
CA ASP A 92 -4.47 -16.23 -4.32
C ASP A 92 -4.86 -17.02 -5.59
N GLU A 93 -4.94 -16.35 -6.74
CA GLU A 93 -5.33 -17.00 -7.98
C GLU A 93 -4.21 -17.90 -8.49
N LYS A 94 -4.59 -19.09 -8.98
CA LYS A 94 -3.62 -20.05 -9.53
C LYS A 94 -2.78 -19.45 -10.66
N ALA A 95 -3.34 -18.54 -11.45
CA ALA A 95 -2.64 -17.87 -12.53
C ALA A 95 -1.48 -16.98 -12.04
N ALA A 96 -1.51 -16.51 -10.79
CA ALA A 96 -0.39 -15.75 -10.21
C ALA A 96 0.91 -16.58 -10.16
N GLN A 97 0.82 -17.92 -10.11
CA GLN A 97 1.99 -18.82 -10.08
C GLN A 97 2.77 -18.84 -11.40
N GLU A 98 2.19 -18.32 -12.49
CA GLU A 98 2.86 -18.21 -13.80
C GLU A 98 3.75 -16.96 -13.89
N TYR A 99 3.69 -16.09 -12.88
CA TYR A 99 4.43 -14.83 -12.83
C TYR A 99 5.58 -14.91 -11.81
N PRO A 100 6.71 -14.21 -12.04
CA PRO A 100 7.81 -14.14 -11.08
C PRO A 100 7.40 -13.67 -9.68
N THR A 101 6.46 -12.72 -9.58
CA THR A 101 5.86 -12.29 -8.31
C THR A 101 4.35 -12.04 -8.46
N LYS A 102 3.63 -11.98 -7.34
CA LYS A 102 2.19 -11.69 -7.32
C LYS A 102 1.88 -10.26 -7.81
N GLU A 103 2.77 -9.32 -7.53
CA GLU A 103 2.70 -7.92 -7.95
C GLU A 103 2.84 -7.78 -9.47
N GLU A 104 3.67 -8.61 -10.12
CA GLU A 104 3.73 -8.64 -11.58
C GLU A 104 2.44 -9.16 -12.20
N TYR A 105 1.78 -10.13 -11.56
CA TYR A 105 0.46 -10.59 -11.97
C TYR A 105 -0.61 -9.51 -11.78
N ALA A 106 -0.63 -8.85 -10.62
CA ALA A 106 -1.53 -7.72 -10.33
C ALA A 106 -1.38 -6.57 -11.33
N SER A 107 -0.13 -6.20 -11.67
CA SER A 107 0.17 -5.22 -12.72
C SER A 107 -0.39 -5.64 -14.08
N ALA A 108 -0.20 -6.92 -14.47
CA ALA A 108 -0.74 -7.46 -15.71
C ALA A 108 -2.28 -7.43 -15.74
N LEU A 109 -2.94 -7.71 -14.61
CA LEU A 109 -4.40 -7.63 -14.50
C LEU A 109 -4.91 -6.19 -14.66
N LEU A 110 -4.25 -5.22 -14.03
CA LEU A 110 -4.58 -3.80 -14.20
C LEU A 110 -4.43 -3.37 -15.67
N LEU A 111 -3.32 -3.69 -16.32
CA LEU A 111 -3.10 -3.32 -17.71
C LEU A 111 -4.15 -3.94 -18.64
N LYS A 112 -4.52 -5.20 -18.39
CA LYS A 112 -5.61 -5.87 -19.11
C LYS A 112 -6.96 -5.20 -18.86
N ASP A 113 -7.27 -4.81 -17.62
CA ASP A 113 -8.50 -4.10 -17.28
C ASP A 113 -8.63 -2.77 -17.99
N LEU A 114 -7.53 -2.01 -18.08
CA LEU A 114 -7.47 -0.75 -18.82
C LEU A 114 -7.78 -0.96 -20.31
N GLU A 115 -7.19 -1.98 -20.94
CA GLU A 115 -7.41 -2.34 -22.34
C GLU A 115 -8.86 -2.78 -22.59
N ASP A 116 -9.35 -3.76 -21.82
CA ASP A 116 -10.67 -4.36 -21.99
C ASP A 116 -11.81 -3.33 -21.77
N ASN A 117 -11.54 -2.24 -21.06
CA ASN A 117 -12.51 -1.18 -20.76
C ASN A 117 -12.25 0.15 -21.48
N GLY A 118 -11.31 0.19 -22.44
CA GLY A 118 -11.04 1.38 -23.26
C GLY A 118 -10.53 2.59 -22.48
N ILE A 119 -9.79 2.36 -21.38
CA ILE A 119 -9.17 3.42 -20.58
C ILE A 119 -7.81 3.75 -21.20
N GLU A 120 -7.75 4.82 -21.99
CA GLU A 120 -6.55 5.21 -22.71
C GLU A 120 -5.52 5.91 -21.80
N LEU A 121 -4.45 5.19 -21.47
CA LEU A 121 -3.25 5.73 -20.82
C LEU A 121 -2.05 5.67 -21.77
N ASP A 122 -1.17 6.66 -21.71
CA ASP A 122 0.09 6.61 -22.45
C ASP A 122 1.11 5.66 -21.78
N ASP A 123 2.21 5.37 -22.47
CA ASP A 123 3.24 4.45 -21.97
C ASP A 123 3.89 4.93 -20.67
N SER A 124 3.94 6.25 -20.44
CA SER A 124 4.50 6.82 -19.22
C SER A 124 3.59 6.60 -18.01
N ASP A 125 2.27 6.73 -18.19
CA ASP A 125 1.26 6.46 -17.17
C ASP A 125 1.22 4.96 -16.84
N LYS A 126 1.27 4.09 -17.86
CA LYS A 126 1.34 2.63 -17.65
C LYS A 126 2.61 2.21 -16.91
N ALA A 127 3.76 2.79 -17.27
CA ALA A 127 5.01 2.52 -16.57
C ALA A 127 5.00 3.05 -15.12
N PHE A 128 4.28 4.14 -14.84
CA PHE A 128 4.06 4.64 -13.47
C PHE A 128 3.27 3.63 -12.63
N LEU A 129 2.16 3.11 -13.16
CA LEU A 129 1.34 2.09 -12.51
C LEU A 129 2.14 0.82 -12.19
N ASP A 130 2.90 0.31 -13.18
CA ASP A 130 3.72 -0.89 -13.02
C ASP A 130 4.80 -0.72 -11.95
N ARG A 131 5.51 0.41 -11.93
CA ARG A 131 6.51 0.70 -10.89
C ARG A 131 5.90 0.87 -9.51
N ALA A 132 4.73 1.51 -9.42
CA ALA A 132 4.03 1.65 -8.15
C ALA A 132 3.71 0.27 -7.56
N ILE A 133 3.03 -0.59 -8.32
CA ILE A 133 2.66 -1.95 -7.87
C ILE A 133 3.90 -2.78 -7.54
N LYS A 134 4.93 -2.80 -8.39
CA LYS A 134 6.17 -3.52 -8.09
C LYS A 134 6.91 -3.00 -6.85
N GLY A 135 6.63 -1.77 -6.42
CA GLY A 135 7.15 -1.21 -5.18
C GLY A 135 6.71 -1.98 -3.92
N THR A 136 5.60 -2.72 -3.98
CA THR A 136 5.09 -3.54 -2.86
C THR A 136 5.80 -4.88 -2.71
N ILE A 137 6.64 -5.29 -3.67
CA ILE A 137 7.43 -6.52 -3.57
C ILE A 137 8.30 -6.50 -2.30
N MET A 138 8.00 -7.41 -1.37
CA MET A 138 8.69 -7.53 -0.08
C MET A 138 9.95 -8.39 -0.13
N THR A 139 10.07 -9.28 -1.13
CA THR A 139 11.19 -10.22 -1.24
C THR A 139 12.28 -9.72 -2.19
N GLY A 140 13.54 -9.92 -1.81
CA GLY A 140 14.69 -9.54 -2.63
C GLY A 140 15.12 -8.07 -2.47
N PRO A 141 15.93 -7.53 -3.39
CA PRO A 141 16.32 -6.13 -3.36
C PRO A 141 15.09 -5.21 -3.50
N PRO A 142 14.97 -4.15 -2.66
CA PRO A 142 13.85 -3.21 -2.74
C PRO A 142 13.66 -2.64 -4.15
N GLN A 143 12.44 -2.77 -4.69
CA GLN A 143 12.06 -2.19 -5.99
C GLN A 143 11.49 -0.77 -5.83
N ARG A 144 12.13 0.06 -5.00
CA ARG A 144 11.59 1.35 -4.54
C ARG A 144 12.47 2.53 -4.89
N ASP A 145 12.94 2.59 -6.13
CA ASP A 145 13.79 3.70 -6.59
C ASP A 145 12.99 4.96 -6.96
N THR A 146 11.69 4.83 -7.22
CA THR A 146 10.82 5.93 -7.63
C THR A 146 9.87 6.38 -6.52
N PRO A 147 9.38 7.64 -6.56
CA PRO A 147 8.45 8.14 -5.55
C PRO A 147 7.18 7.30 -5.42
N GLU A 148 6.57 6.90 -6.54
CA GLU A 148 5.34 6.10 -6.54
C GLU A 148 5.52 4.70 -5.94
N ALA A 149 6.66 4.06 -6.19
CA ALA A 149 6.99 2.76 -5.61
C ALA A 149 7.18 2.87 -4.08
N LYS A 150 7.82 3.93 -3.60
CA LYS A 150 7.95 4.22 -2.17
C LYS A 150 6.59 4.46 -1.53
N LEU A 151 5.80 5.36 -2.12
CA LEU A 151 4.51 5.74 -1.55
C LEU A 151 3.55 4.55 -1.46
N LEU A 152 3.44 3.73 -2.50
CA LEU A 152 2.56 2.57 -2.45
C LEU A 152 3.05 1.52 -1.45
N HIS A 153 4.35 1.27 -1.35
CA HIS A 153 4.92 0.38 -0.34
C HIS A 153 4.57 0.78 1.10
N TYR A 154 4.69 2.07 1.44
CA TYR A 154 4.37 2.53 2.78
C TYR A 154 2.86 2.68 3.03
N ALA A 155 2.06 2.83 1.97
CA ALA A 155 0.61 2.75 2.06
C ALA A 155 0.14 1.32 2.30
N ASP A 156 0.73 0.35 1.61
CA ASP A 156 0.46 -1.10 1.77
C ASP A 156 0.72 -1.54 3.22
N MET A 157 1.77 -1.04 3.84
CA MET A 157 2.07 -1.30 5.25
C MET A 157 1.65 -0.17 6.21
N ALA A 158 0.61 0.61 5.89
CA ALA A 158 0.23 1.77 6.70
C ALA A 158 -0.08 1.42 8.18
N TYR A 159 -0.64 0.22 8.41
CA TYR A 159 -0.95 -0.29 9.75
C TYR A 159 0.28 -0.34 10.67
N MET A 160 1.49 -0.45 10.12
CA MET A 160 2.76 -0.48 10.87
C MET A 160 2.97 0.78 11.71
N THR A 161 2.48 1.92 11.23
CA THR A 161 2.62 3.24 11.87
C THR A 161 1.31 3.78 12.44
N ALA A 162 0.25 2.96 12.47
CA ALA A 162 -1.03 3.29 13.07
C ALA A 162 -0.97 3.25 14.61
N ASP A 163 -2.11 3.41 15.28
CA ASP A 163 -2.21 3.14 16.71
C ASP A 163 -2.00 1.64 17.01
N TRP A 164 -1.77 1.31 18.28
CA TRP A 164 -1.48 -0.07 18.69
C TRP A 164 -2.55 -1.08 18.29
N GLU A 165 -3.84 -0.73 18.41
CA GLU A 165 -4.91 -1.69 18.15
C GLU A 165 -4.96 -2.04 16.66
N THR A 166 -4.85 -1.03 15.80
CA THR A 166 -4.75 -1.21 14.35
C THR A 166 -3.49 -1.98 13.96
N PHE A 167 -2.34 -1.60 14.52
CA PHE A 167 -1.07 -2.28 14.31
C PHE A 167 -1.15 -3.77 14.67
N TRP A 168 -1.60 -4.08 15.88
CA TRP A 168 -1.66 -5.44 16.40
C TRP A 168 -2.61 -6.32 15.58
N ARG A 169 -3.79 -5.79 15.21
CA ARG A 169 -4.73 -6.52 14.34
C ARG A 169 -4.13 -6.82 12.97
N GLY A 170 -3.46 -5.85 12.35
CA GLY A 170 -2.79 -6.04 11.06
C GLY A 170 -1.67 -7.09 11.14
N ALA A 171 -0.79 -6.96 12.13
CA ALA A 171 0.31 -7.91 12.32
C ALA A 171 -0.19 -9.34 12.62
N GLU A 172 -1.23 -9.47 13.45
CA GLU A 172 -1.83 -10.78 13.76
C GLU A 172 -2.54 -11.39 12.53
N ALA A 173 -3.26 -10.58 11.75
CA ALA A 173 -3.89 -11.04 10.51
C ALA A 173 -2.86 -11.52 9.48
N PHE A 174 -1.80 -10.73 9.26
CA PHE A 174 -0.70 -11.10 8.37
C PHE A 174 -0.02 -12.41 8.82
N HIS A 175 0.24 -12.55 10.12
CA HIS A 175 0.81 -13.78 10.68
C HIS A 175 -0.09 -15.00 10.42
N HIS A 176 -1.40 -14.92 10.70
CA HIS A 176 -2.31 -16.05 10.47
C HIS A 176 -2.41 -16.44 8.99
N GLU A 177 -2.22 -15.50 8.09
CA GLU A 177 -2.27 -15.75 6.66
C GLU A 177 -0.97 -16.34 6.12
N GLU A 178 0.16 -15.67 6.36
CA GLU A 178 1.44 -16.00 5.72
C GLU A 178 2.30 -16.96 6.55
N HIS A 179 2.07 -17.04 7.86
CA HIS A 179 2.88 -17.79 8.81
C HIS A 179 2.04 -18.54 9.87
N PRO A 180 1.00 -19.32 9.48
CA PRO A 180 0.02 -19.88 10.42
C PRO A 180 0.61 -20.81 11.50
N ASP A 181 1.78 -21.41 11.25
CA ASP A 181 2.45 -22.35 12.16
C ASP A 181 3.54 -21.69 13.03
N MET A 182 3.79 -20.39 12.89
CA MET A 182 4.84 -19.69 13.63
C MET A 182 4.45 -19.54 15.12
N SER A 183 5.37 -19.88 16.03
CA SER A 183 5.13 -19.75 17.47
C SER A 183 5.15 -18.27 17.92
N TRP A 184 4.63 -17.98 19.11
CA TRP A 184 4.68 -16.61 19.66
C TRP A 184 6.12 -16.14 19.83
N GLU A 185 7.01 -16.98 20.37
CA GLU A 185 8.42 -16.65 20.52
C GLU A 185 9.09 -16.39 19.15
N ASP A 186 8.76 -17.19 18.13
CA ASP A 186 9.29 -16.98 16.77
C ASP A 186 8.72 -15.71 16.12
N PHE A 187 7.45 -15.38 16.37
CA PHE A 187 6.84 -14.13 15.93
C PHE A 187 7.51 -12.91 16.59
N GLN A 188 7.77 -12.96 17.89
CA GLN A 188 8.53 -11.92 18.59
C GLN A 188 9.92 -11.76 17.95
N GLN A 189 10.62 -12.86 17.68
CA GLN A 189 11.93 -12.80 17.03
C GLN A 189 11.85 -12.23 15.61
N PHE A 190 10.83 -12.64 14.83
CA PHE A 190 10.58 -12.12 13.49
C PHE A 190 10.38 -10.60 13.50
N GLU A 191 9.51 -10.08 14.38
CA GLU A 191 9.26 -8.65 14.54
C GLU A 191 10.50 -7.89 15.02
N ALA A 192 11.28 -8.49 15.95
CA ALA A 192 12.53 -7.92 16.43
C ALA A 192 13.60 -7.80 15.32
N ASP A 193 13.56 -8.67 14.32
CA ASP A 193 14.47 -8.62 13.17
C ASP A 193 13.93 -7.74 12.02
N PHE A 194 12.61 -7.66 11.86
CA PHE A 194 11.94 -6.93 10.79
C PHE A 194 11.83 -5.43 11.09
N LEU A 195 11.25 -5.05 12.24
CA LEU A 195 10.95 -3.65 12.57
C LEU A 195 12.17 -2.72 12.52
N PRO A 196 13.38 -3.10 13.00
CA PRO A 196 14.58 -2.26 12.85
C PRO A 196 14.98 -2.01 11.38
N LYS A 197 14.83 -3.02 10.51
CA LYS A 197 15.10 -2.88 9.08
C LYS A 197 14.06 -1.97 8.43
N TYR A 198 12.79 -2.17 8.77
CA TYR A 198 11.69 -1.34 8.30
C TYR A 198 11.85 0.12 8.71
N MET A 199 12.17 0.41 9.99
CA MET A 199 12.46 1.76 10.47
C MET A 199 13.59 2.45 9.69
N LYS A 200 14.68 1.71 9.38
CA LYS A 200 15.79 2.24 8.59
C LYS A 200 15.35 2.56 7.15
N SER A 201 14.59 1.66 6.53
CA SER A 201 14.02 1.88 5.18
C SER A 201 13.12 3.11 5.17
N LEU A 202 12.17 3.19 6.12
CA LEU A 202 11.20 4.28 6.24
C LEU A 202 11.90 5.63 6.33
N ARG A 203 12.90 5.74 7.22
CA ARG A 203 13.68 6.98 7.36
C ARG A 203 14.32 7.38 6.03
N ASN A 204 15.02 6.46 5.36
CA ASN A 204 15.72 6.78 4.12
C ASN A 204 14.75 7.18 3.01
N ASP A 205 13.67 6.42 2.83
CA ASP A 205 12.71 6.66 1.77
C ASP A 205 11.93 7.96 2.02
N PHE A 206 11.46 8.20 3.25
CA PHE A 206 10.71 9.43 3.58
C PHE A 206 11.59 10.68 3.46
N GLN A 207 12.86 10.60 3.89
CA GLN A 207 13.82 11.70 3.68
C GLN A 207 14.03 11.97 2.18
N SER A 208 14.11 10.92 1.35
CA SER A 208 14.24 11.08 -0.09
C SER A 208 13.00 11.65 -0.79
N LEU A 209 11.81 11.45 -0.19
CA LEU A 209 10.55 12.05 -0.62
C LEU A 209 10.38 13.50 -0.14
N GLY A 210 11.27 13.97 0.74
CA GLY A 210 11.20 15.32 1.33
C GLY A 210 10.15 15.45 2.43
N ILE A 211 9.65 14.35 3.00
CA ILE A 211 8.73 14.38 4.13
C ILE A 211 9.44 15.02 5.35
N ALA A 212 8.70 15.82 6.10
CA ALA A 212 9.23 16.57 7.23
C ALA A 212 9.80 15.64 8.32
N GLU A 213 10.94 16.03 8.91
CA GLU A 213 11.67 15.19 9.87
C GLU A 213 10.86 14.93 11.16
N ASP A 214 9.97 15.83 11.56
CA ASP A 214 9.07 15.63 12.70
C ASP A 214 8.03 14.53 12.44
N GLU A 215 7.46 14.47 11.23
CA GLU A 215 6.55 13.38 10.83
C GLU A 215 7.30 12.04 10.70
N ILE A 216 8.53 12.04 10.17
CA ILE A 216 9.40 10.86 10.15
C ILE A 216 9.66 10.38 11.58
N GLN A 217 10.07 11.28 12.47
CA GLN A 217 10.41 10.95 13.84
C GLN A 217 9.22 10.39 14.62
N LYS A 218 8.02 10.98 14.43
CA LYS A 218 6.76 10.48 15.00
C LYS A 218 6.47 9.03 14.60
N ARG A 219 6.63 8.67 13.33
CA ARG A 219 6.43 7.29 12.86
C ARG A 219 7.47 6.33 13.40
N LEU A 220 8.74 6.74 13.46
CA LEU A 220 9.80 5.94 14.04
C LEU A 220 9.59 5.68 15.53
N ASP A 221 9.12 6.66 16.29
CA ASP A 221 8.83 6.47 17.72
C ASP A 221 7.61 5.58 17.94
N THR A 222 6.62 5.65 17.05
CA THR A 222 5.48 4.72 17.02
C THR A 222 5.95 3.28 16.81
N LEU A 223 6.79 3.03 15.80
CA LEU A 223 7.36 1.70 15.52
C LEU A 223 8.20 1.15 16.68
N LYS A 224 9.01 1.99 17.34
CA LYS A 224 9.76 1.58 18.55
C LYS A 224 8.81 1.20 19.69
N SER A 225 7.73 1.95 19.87
CA SER A 225 6.71 1.68 20.88
C SER A 225 6.01 0.34 20.61
N HIS A 226 5.64 0.08 19.35
CA HIS A 226 5.09 -1.20 18.91
C HIS A 226 6.03 -2.37 19.19
N LEU A 227 7.29 -2.27 18.74
CA LEU A 227 8.30 -3.30 18.99
C LEU A 227 8.43 -3.59 20.49
N LYS A 228 8.59 -2.55 21.31
CA LYS A 228 8.70 -2.70 22.77
C LYS A 228 7.50 -3.46 23.33
N ARG A 229 6.29 -3.09 22.92
CA ARG A 229 5.06 -3.71 23.43
C ARG A 229 4.92 -5.17 22.98
N ILE A 230 5.31 -5.52 21.75
CA ILE A 230 5.34 -6.93 21.31
C ILE A 230 6.31 -7.74 22.19
N MET A 231 7.50 -7.21 22.52
CA MET A 231 8.48 -7.91 23.35
C MET A 231 8.02 -8.10 24.80
N GLU A 232 7.25 -7.16 25.33
CA GLU A 232 6.75 -7.20 26.72
C GLU A 232 5.41 -7.96 26.85
N MET A 233 4.71 -8.20 25.75
CA MET A 233 3.40 -8.85 25.74
C MET A 233 3.53 -10.35 26.03
N SER A 234 2.69 -10.85 26.94
CA SER A 234 2.54 -12.29 27.17
C SER A 234 1.85 -12.96 25.98
N ASN A 235 2.19 -14.22 25.70
CA ASN A 235 1.69 -14.96 24.55
C ASN A 235 0.14 -14.89 24.45
N PRO A 236 -0.39 -14.14 23.46
CA PRO A 236 -1.84 -13.94 23.30
C PRO A 236 -2.53 -15.13 22.62
N TRP A 237 -1.78 -16.07 22.06
CA TRP A 237 -2.33 -17.19 21.29
C TRP A 237 -2.66 -18.41 22.14
N LEU A 238 -2.22 -18.44 23.41
CA LEU A 238 -2.56 -19.49 24.38
C LEU A 238 -4.06 -19.55 24.71
N GLU A 239 -4.78 -18.42 24.66
CA GLU A 239 -6.23 -18.38 24.94
C GLU A 239 -7.07 -19.03 23.84
N ARG A 240 -6.55 -19.11 22.61
CA ARG A 240 -7.27 -19.72 21.47
C ARG A 240 -7.18 -21.25 21.45
N GLN A 241 -6.14 -21.83 22.03
CA GLN A 241 -5.99 -23.29 22.12
C GLN A 241 -6.93 -23.94 23.16
N ASN A 242 -7.47 -23.16 24.11
CA ASN A 242 -8.38 -23.67 25.15
C ASN A 242 -9.87 -23.49 24.83
N ASN A 243 -10.21 -22.86 23.69
CA ASN A 243 -11.58 -22.57 23.25
C ASN A 243 -11.93 -23.20 21.89
N GLN A 244 -11.11 -24.15 21.40
CA GLN A 244 -11.45 -25.09 20.32
C GLN A 244 -11.81 -26.46 20.93
#